data_AF-A0A7X7WH32-F1
#
_entry.id   AF-A0A7X7WH32-F1
#
_cell.length_a   1.000
_cell.length_b   1.000
_cell.length_c   1.000
_cell.angle_alpha   90.00
_cell.angle_beta   90.00
_cell.angle_gamma   90.00
#
_symmetry.space_group_name_H-M   'P 1'
#
loop_
_entity.id
_entity.type
_entity.pdbx_description
1 polymer ?
#
loop_
_entity_poly.entity_id
_entity_poly.type
_entity_poly.pdbx_seq_one_letter_code
_entity_poly.pdbx_strand_id
1 'polypeptide(L)'
;MANRINNLIKKEKDDWVISEASRCLGCYDPPCQKACPASIPIPSFIRAINSGNLRHAAALVREANPMAAVCGAVCPEEVFCQTQCTRGQIDKPIAIRELHSYAIRYEEHLSTPIAQALG
;
A
#
# COMPACT_ATOMS: atom_id res chain seq x y z
N MET A 1 -5.22 -29.88 -2.87
CA MET A 1 -5.73 -29.18 -1.67
C MET A 1 -4.99 -27.88 -1.37
N ALA A 2 -3.65 -27.80 -1.47
CA ALA A 2 -2.87 -26.58 -1.22
C ALA A 2 -3.34 -25.32 -1.98
N ASN A 3 -3.74 -25.46 -3.26
CA ASN A 3 -4.18 -24.32 -4.07
C ASN A 3 -5.47 -23.65 -3.56
N ARG A 4 -6.38 -24.39 -2.92
CA ARG A 4 -7.63 -23.81 -2.39
C ARG A 4 -7.36 -22.96 -1.16
N ILE A 5 -6.52 -23.43 -0.26
CA ILE A 5 -6.12 -22.70 0.95
C ILE A 5 -5.36 -21.43 0.55
N ASN A 6 -4.39 -21.54 -0.36
CA ASN A 6 -3.61 -20.38 -0.82
C ASN A 6 -4.49 -19.32 -1.50
N ASN A 7 -5.49 -19.73 -2.28
CA ASN A 7 -6.42 -18.80 -2.90
C ASN A 7 -7.34 -18.11 -1.88
N LEU A 8 -7.75 -18.80 -0.82
CA LEU A 8 -8.53 -18.20 0.27
C LEU A 8 -7.69 -17.19 1.06
N ILE A 9 -6.45 -17.53 1.39
CA ILE A 9 -5.50 -16.62 2.06
C ILE A 9 -5.27 -15.36 1.22
N LYS A 10 -5.10 -15.52 -0.10
CA LYS A 10 -4.97 -14.38 -1.02
C LYS A 10 -6.22 -13.52 -1.01
N LYS A 11 -7.41 -14.13 -1.14
CA LYS A 11 -8.68 -13.41 -1.14
C LYS A 11 -8.91 -12.65 0.17
N GLU A 12 -8.69 -13.29 1.32
CA GLU A 12 -8.82 -12.65 2.63
C GLU A 12 -7.86 -11.45 2.78
N LYS A 13 -6.64 -11.59 2.26
CA LYS A 13 -5.67 -10.49 2.23
C LYS A 13 -6.12 -9.35 1.31
N ASP A 14 -6.65 -9.66 0.14
CA ASP A 14 -7.18 -8.65 -0.79
C ASP A 14 -8.39 -7.91 -0.16
N ASP A 15 -9.30 -8.64 0.50
CA ASP A 15 -10.45 -8.07 1.20
C ASP A 15 -10.00 -7.16 2.36
N TRP A 16 -9.00 -7.57 3.14
CA TRP A 16 -8.41 -6.75 4.20
C TRP A 16 -7.76 -5.47 3.65
N VAL A 17 -7.01 -5.55 2.54
CA VAL A 17 -6.37 -4.39 1.92
C VAL A 17 -7.39 -3.32 1.54
N ILE A 18 -8.50 -3.73 0.90
CA ILE A 18 -9.58 -2.80 0.54
C ILE A 18 -10.23 -2.21 1.78
N SER A 19 -10.54 -3.05 2.79
CA SER A 19 -11.10 -2.58 4.06
C SER A 19 -10.18 -1.58 4.76
N GLU A 20 -8.86 -1.82 4.78
CA GLU A 20 -7.91 -0.94 5.45
C GLU A 20 -7.71 0.36 4.67
N ALA A 21 -7.61 0.29 3.34
CA ALA A 21 -7.54 1.47 2.47
C ALA A 21 -8.79 2.37 2.62
N SER A 22 -9.97 1.78 2.77
CA SER A 22 -11.24 2.49 2.96
C SER A 22 -11.32 3.32 4.25
N ARG A 23 -10.47 3.03 5.25
CA ARG A 23 -10.43 3.79 6.52
C ARG A 23 -9.69 5.12 6.40
N CYS A 24 -8.90 5.30 5.34
CA CYS A 24 -8.10 6.51 5.13
C CYS A 24 -9.01 7.74 5.00
N LEU A 25 -8.73 8.78 5.79
CA LEU A 25 -9.52 10.02 5.80
C LEU A 25 -9.27 10.90 4.57
N GLY A 26 -8.24 10.60 3.77
CA GLY A 26 -7.90 11.41 2.60
C GLY A 26 -7.57 12.87 2.95
N CYS A 27 -6.81 13.09 4.03
CA CYS A 27 -6.51 14.43 4.57
C CYS A 27 -6.00 15.39 3.48
N TYR A 28 -6.56 16.60 3.45
CA TYR A 28 -6.14 17.66 2.52
C TYR A 28 -4.68 18.09 2.75
N ASP A 29 -4.30 18.25 4.02
CA ASP A 29 -2.93 18.52 4.44
C ASP A 29 -2.35 17.30 5.18
N PRO A 30 -1.82 16.30 4.45
CA PRO A 30 -1.54 14.97 5.00
C PRO A 30 -0.27 14.96 5.89
N PRO A 31 -0.39 14.84 7.23
CA PRO A 31 0.77 14.78 8.12
C PRO A 31 1.61 13.53 7.87
N CYS A 32 0.98 12.41 7.49
CA CYS A 32 1.67 11.17 7.14
C CYS A 32 2.64 11.34 5.95
N GLN A 33 2.27 12.14 4.94
CA GLN A 33 3.11 12.40 3.77
C GLN A 33 4.30 13.30 4.15
N LYS A 34 4.07 14.34 4.95
CA LYS A 34 5.14 15.22 5.47
C LYS A 34 6.16 14.46 6.31
N ALA A 35 5.70 13.45 7.04
CA ALA A 35 6.54 12.61 7.89
C ALA A 35 7.33 11.54 7.11
N CYS A 36 6.96 11.27 5.85
CA CYS A 36 7.66 10.32 5.01
C CYS A 36 8.92 10.99 4.43
N PRO A 37 10.14 10.45 4.66
CA PRO A 37 11.36 11.05 4.10
C PRO A 37 11.37 11.13 2.57
N ALA A 38 10.69 10.18 1.90
CA ALA A 38 10.54 10.15 0.45
C ALA A 38 9.33 10.94 -0.07
N SER A 39 8.56 11.60 0.82
CA SER A 39 7.37 12.39 0.46
C SER A 39 6.35 11.65 -0.43
N ILE A 40 6.23 10.32 -0.25
CA ILE A 40 5.29 9.49 -1.00
C ILE A 40 3.87 10.08 -0.89
N PRO A 41 3.09 10.17 -1.98
CA PRO A 41 1.74 10.71 -1.95
C PRO A 41 0.75 9.71 -1.31
N ILE A 42 0.84 9.56 0.01
CA ILE A 42 0.15 8.53 0.80
C ILE A 42 -1.37 8.51 0.57
N PRO A 43 -2.09 9.65 0.68
CA PRO A 43 -3.54 9.65 0.44
C PRO A 43 -3.89 9.21 -0.99
N SER A 44 -3.08 9.60 -1.98
CA SER A 44 -3.35 9.31 -3.39
C SER A 44 -3.13 7.83 -3.71
N PHE A 45 -2.04 7.22 -3.26
CA PHE A 45 -1.82 5.79 -3.54
C PHE A 45 -2.82 4.92 -2.78
N ILE A 46 -3.19 5.28 -1.54
CA ILE A 46 -4.22 4.55 -0.78
C ILE A 46 -5.59 4.69 -1.47
N ARG A 47 -5.93 5.86 -1.99
CA ARG A 47 -7.15 6.05 -2.80
C ARG A 47 -7.13 5.16 -4.05
N ALA A 48 -5.99 5.04 -4.73
CA ALA A 48 -5.84 4.16 -5.88
C ALA A 48 -6.01 2.68 -5.50
N ILE A 49 -5.53 2.24 -4.33
CA ILE A 49 -5.81 0.91 -3.78
C ILE A 49 -7.32 0.74 -3.56
N ASN A 50 -7.96 1.70 -2.88
CA ASN A 50 -9.38 1.64 -2.57
C ASN A 50 -10.29 1.60 -3.82
N SER A 51 -9.83 2.16 -4.94
CA SER A 51 -10.52 2.08 -6.23
C SER A 51 -10.15 0.85 -7.07
N GLY A 52 -9.34 -0.08 -6.54
CA GLY A 52 -8.85 -1.26 -7.24
C GLY A 52 -7.75 -0.99 -8.29
N ASN A 53 -7.25 0.25 -8.40
CA ASN A 53 -6.21 0.62 -9.35
C ASN A 53 -4.81 0.43 -8.74
N LEU A 54 -4.45 -0.83 -8.48
CA LEU A 54 -3.18 -1.21 -7.84
C LEU A 54 -1.95 -0.85 -8.68
N ARG A 55 -2.06 -0.89 -10.01
CA ARG A 55 -0.99 -0.45 -10.92
C ARG A 55 -0.67 1.03 -10.72
N HIS A 56 -1.69 1.88 -10.65
CA HIS A 56 -1.48 3.31 -10.41
C HIS A 56 -0.97 3.58 -8.99
N ALA A 57 -1.47 2.84 -7.98
CA ALA A 57 -0.95 2.95 -6.62
C ALA A 57 0.56 2.68 -6.57
N ALA A 58 1.02 1.61 -7.21
CA ALA A 58 2.43 1.24 -7.25
C ALA A 58 3.28 2.24 -8.05
N ALA A 59 2.74 2.79 -9.15
CA ALA A 59 3.40 3.83 -9.93
C ALA A 59 3.66 5.10 -9.10
N LEU A 60 2.64 5.60 -8.38
CA LEU A 60 2.76 6.77 -7.49
C LEU A 60 3.85 6.59 -6.43
N VAL A 61 3.94 5.39 -5.86
CA VAL A 61 4.93 5.07 -4.84
C VAL A 61 6.35 5.03 -5.43
N ARG A 62 6.53 4.40 -6.59
CA ARG A 62 7.85 4.30 -7.24
C ARG A 62 8.34 5.62 -7.82
N GLU A 63 7.45 6.45 -8.35
CA GLU A 63 7.80 7.78 -8.83
C GLU A 63 8.40 8.62 -7.71
N ALA A 64 7.87 8.51 -6.49
CA ALA A 64 8.42 9.17 -5.31
C ALA A 64 9.67 8.47 -4.72
N ASN A 65 9.78 7.15 -4.86
CA ASN A 65 10.87 6.37 -4.26
C ASN A 65 11.32 5.19 -5.15
N PRO A 66 12.50 5.28 -5.80
CA PRO A 66 13.06 4.19 -6.60
C PRO A 66 13.30 2.88 -5.82
N MET A 67 13.47 2.97 -4.49
CA MET A 67 13.65 1.83 -3.59
C MET A 67 12.35 1.40 -2.91
N ALA A 68 11.20 1.61 -3.56
CA ALA A 68 9.88 1.30 -3.02
C ALA A 68 9.74 -0.13 -2.48
N ALA A 69 10.26 -1.15 -3.18
CA ALA A 69 10.17 -2.53 -2.73
C ALA A 69 10.86 -2.75 -1.37
N VAL A 70 12.07 -2.18 -1.20
CA VAL A 70 12.81 -2.25 0.07
C VAL A 70 12.04 -1.51 1.16
N CYS A 71 11.62 -0.26 0.90
CA CYS A 71 10.87 0.52 1.88
C CYS A 71 9.54 -0.14 2.28
N GLY A 72 8.78 -0.70 1.34
CA GLY A 72 7.57 -1.46 1.62
C GLY A 72 7.83 -2.72 2.46
N ALA A 73 9.04 -3.26 2.46
CA ALA A 73 9.42 -4.39 3.29
C ALA A 73 9.93 -3.97 4.68
N VAL A 74 10.77 -2.93 4.78
CA VAL A 74 11.57 -2.65 5.99
C VAL A 74 11.33 -1.29 6.65
N CYS A 75 10.46 -0.44 6.11
CA CYS A 75 10.19 0.87 6.71
C CYS A 75 9.75 0.72 8.19
N PRO A 76 10.35 1.46 9.14
CA PRO A 76 9.93 1.42 10.53
C PRO A 76 8.63 2.20 10.72
N GLU A 77 7.54 1.46 10.89
CA GLU A 77 6.17 1.99 11.05
C GLU A 77 6.03 2.94 12.24
N GLU A 78 6.76 2.64 13.31
CA GLU A 78 6.78 3.30 14.60
C GLU A 78 7.60 4.61 14.62
N VAL A 79 8.15 5.03 13.47
CA VAL A 79 9.00 6.23 13.38
C VAL A 79 8.36 7.32 12.49
N PHE A 80 7.79 6.96 11.33
CA PHE A 80 7.43 7.93 10.29
C PHE A 80 5.92 8.08 10.09
N CYS A 81 5.43 7.78 8.88
CA CYS A 81 4.10 8.17 8.41
C CYS A 81 2.93 7.64 9.26
N GLN A 82 3.05 6.46 9.87
CA GLN A 82 1.97 5.88 10.69
C GLN A 82 1.84 6.58 12.04
N THR A 83 2.95 7.03 12.65
CA THR A 83 2.90 7.76 13.92
C THR A 83 2.22 9.12 13.78
N GLN A 84 2.27 9.71 12.58
CA GLN A 84 1.67 11.01 12.26
C GLN A 84 0.27 10.89 11.63
N CYS A 85 -0.29 9.70 11.49
CA CYS A 85 -1.59 9.52 10.85
C CYS A 85 -2.74 10.08 11.71
N THR A 86 -3.51 11.04 11.17
CA THR A 86 -4.66 11.65 11.86
C THR A 86 -5.68 10.62 12.37
N ARG A 87 -5.87 9.50 11.65
CA ARG A 87 -6.78 8.42 12.07
C ARG A 87 -6.39 7.78 13.40
N GLY A 88 -5.10 7.81 13.76
CA GLY A 88 -4.61 7.33 15.06
C GLY A 88 -5.18 8.10 16.26
N GLN A 89 -5.77 9.28 16.05
CA GLN A 89 -6.47 10.03 17.10
C GLN A 89 -7.93 9.59 17.30
N ILE A 90 -8.46 8.77 16.38
CA ILE A 90 -9.83 8.24 16.43
C ILE A 90 -9.82 6.81 16.94
N ASP A 91 -9.02 5.95 16.31
CA ASP A 91 -8.90 4.54 16.68
C ASP A 91 -7.45 4.03 16.55
N LYS A 92 -7.01 3.68 15.36
CA LYS A 92 -5.65 3.24 15.06
C LYS A 92 -5.19 3.85 13.73
N PRO A 93 -3.89 4.16 13.58
CA PRO A 93 -3.36 4.68 12.33
C PRO A 93 -3.63 3.70 11.18
N ILE A 94 -3.65 4.23 9.96
CA ILE A 94 -3.70 3.39 8.76
C ILE A 94 -2.43 2.55 8.68
N ALA A 95 -2.56 1.28 8.32
CA ALA A 95 -1.44 0.36 8.05
C ALA A 95 -0.74 0.71 6.72
N ILE A 96 -0.12 1.90 6.66
CA ILE A 96 0.43 2.51 5.44
C ILE A 96 1.53 1.64 4.83
N ARG A 97 2.43 1.05 5.65
CA ARG A 97 3.51 0.21 5.13
C ARG A 97 2.96 -1.05 4.47
N GLU A 98 1.95 -1.68 5.04
CA GLU A 98 1.31 -2.87 4.48
C GLU A 98 0.61 -2.56 3.17
N LEU A 99 -0.11 -1.44 3.09
CA LEU A 99 -0.74 -0.98 1.85
C LEU A 99 0.29 -0.65 0.76
N HIS A 100 1.40 0.03 1.13
CA HIS A 100 2.54 0.26 0.23
C HIS A 100 3.11 -1.07 -0.28
N SER A 101 3.45 -1.97 0.65
CA SER A 101 4.03 -3.29 0.35
C SER A 101 3.13 -4.09 -0.60
N TYR A 102 1.82 -4.08 -0.36
CA TYR A 102 0.85 -4.74 -1.21
C TYR A 102 0.83 -4.16 -2.63
N ALA A 103 0.78 -2.83 -2.77
CA ALA A 103 0.81 -2.18 -4.08
C ALA A 103 2.07 -2.56 -4.89
N ILE A 104 3.25 -2.50 -4.26
CA ILE A 104 4.52 -2.83 -4.94
C ILE A 104 4.59 -4.32 -5.32
N ARG A 105 4.21 -5.22 -4.41
CA ARG A 105 4.20 -6.67 -4.68
C ARG A 105 3.22 -7.06 -5.79
N TYR A 106 2.08 -6.39 -5.86
CA TYR A 106 1.11 -6.61 -6.94
C TYR A 106 1.74 -6.37 -8.31
N GLU A 107 2.57 -5.34 -8.44
CA GLU A 107 3.25 -5.04 -9.69
C GLU A 107 4.45 -5.93 -9.99
N GLU A 108 5.20 -6.37 -8.98
CA GLU A 108 6.27 -7.36 -9.18
C GLU A 108 5.71 -8.64 -9.79
N HIS A 109 4.51 -9.08 -9.35
CA HIS A 109 3.83 -10.21 -9.96
C HIS A 109 3.47 -9.96 -11.43
N LEU A 110 3.09 -8.74 -11.81
CA LEU A 110 2.80 -8.35 -13.20
C LEU A 110 4.07 -8.17 -14.05
N SER A 111 5.21 -7.89 -13.43
CA SER A 111 6.49 -7.62 -14.10
C SER A 111 7.33 -8.88 -14.31
N THR A 112 6.86 -10.04 -13.87
CA THR A 112 7.50 -11.30 -14.22
C THR A 112 7.29 -11.62 -15.71
N PRO A 113 8.31 -12.11 -16.43
CA PRO A 113 8.19 -12.44 -17.86
C PRO A 113 7.03 -13.39 -18.16
N ILE A 114 6.69 -14.26 -17.21
CA ILE A 114 5.61 -15.24 -17.33
C ILE A 114 4.23 -14.59 -17.24
N ALA A 115 4.04 -13.58 -16.37
CA ALA A 115 2.75 -12.90 -16.21
C ALA A 115 2.40 -11.97 -17.39
N GLN A 116 3.42 -11.41 -18.05
CA GLN A 116 3.23 -10.58 -19.26
C GLN A 116 2.91 -11.40 -20.51
N ALA A 117 3.30 -12.68 -20.55
CA ALA A 117 3.07 -13.57 -21.69
C ALA A 117 1.66 -14.21 -21.73
N LEU A 118 0.84 -14.02 -20.69
CA LEU A 118 -0.50 -14.59 -20.56
C LEU A 118 -1.62 -13.52 -20.55
N GLY A 119 -1.27 -12.27 -20.89
CA GLY A 119 -2.21 -11.16 -21.07
C GLY A 119 -2.59 -10.96 -22.52
#